data_AF-A0A2P1QP81-F1
#
_entry.id   AF-A0A2P1QP81-F1
#
_cell.length_a   1.000
_cell.length_b   1.000
_cell.length_c   1.000
_cell.angle_alpha   90.00
_cell.angle_beta   90.00
_cell.angle_gamma   90.00
#
_symmetry.space_group_name_H-M   'P 1'
#
loop_
_entity.id
_entity.type
_entity.pdbx_description
1 polymer ?
#
loop_
_entity_poly.entity_id
_entity_poly.type
_entity_poly.pdbx_seq_one_letter_code
_entity_poly.pdbx_strand_id
1 'polypeptide(L)'
;MSQESNKKNEDNVKTQADRLKIIAVEQKLKPAKLARMGGVTQTAISNYLAGIRQISFELAYGLMKSYGYNPFWLLFGEGEKLFPPGAWQLLNTGRSELFERIDRERIFMKQIEAKKVSDIITRILDLDPSDLQLFRTIFERMFPEKPE
;
A
#
# COMPACT_ATOMS: atom_id res chain seq x y z
N MET A 1 11.79 -22.07 -27.88
CA MET A 1 12.67 -21.16 -27.11
C MET A 1 11.91 -20.07 -26.31
N SER A 2 10.58 -20.14 -26.16
CA SER A 2 9.78 -19.06 -25.53
C SER A 2 9.10 -19.46 -24.21
N GLN A 3 9.47 -20.60 -23.61
CA GLN A 3 8.83 -21.13 -22.40
C GLN A 3 9.73 -21.01 -21.15
N GLU A 4 11.05 -20.89 -21.30
CA GLU A 4 12.00 -20.78 -20.17
C GLU A 4 12.20 -19.36 -19.65
N SER A 5 11.91 -18.34 -20.47
CA SER A 5 12.02 -16.93 -20.08
C SER A 5 10.89 -16.44 -19.18
N ASN A 6 9.73 -17.12 -19.19
CA ASN A 6 8.58 -16.73 -18.39
C ASN A 6 8.66 -17.26 -16.94
N LYS A 7 9.27 -18.44 -16.75
CA LYS A 7 9.36 -19.10 -15.44
C LYS A 7 10.42 -18.50 -14.51
N LYS A 8 11.45 -17.84 -15.06
CA LYS A 8 12.53 -17.19 -14.27
C LYS A 8 12.14 -15.84 -13.66
N ASN A 9 11.05 -15.21 -14.13
CA ASN A 9 10.62 -13.87 -13.69
C ASN A 9 9.67 -13.90 -12.48
N GLU A 10 8.97 -15.01 -12.24
CA GLU A 10 8.01 -15.12 -11.13
C GLU A 10 8.71 -15.27 -9.76
N ASP A 11 9.89 -15.90 -9.72
CA ASP A 11 10.63 -16.18 -8.48
C ASP A 11 11.27 -14.94 -7.80
N ASN A 12 11.29 -13.79 -8.48
CA ASN A 12 11.98 -12.58 -7.99
C ASN A 12 11.04 -11.44 -7.55
N VAL A 13 9.71 -11.66 -7.59
CA VAL A 13 8.72 -10.64 -7.21
C VAL A 13 8.40 -10.71 -5.72
N LYS A 14 9.40 -10.47 -4.88
CA LYS A 14 9.23 -10.60 -3.42
C LYS A 14 8.76 -9.32 -2.76
N THR A 15 9.28 -8.17 -3.19
CA THR A 15 9.06 -6.91 -2.47
C THR A 15 8.01 -6.01 -3.14
N GLN A 16 7.48 -5.05 -2.36
CA GLN A 16 6.63 -3.98 -2.88
C GLN A 16 7.35 -3.20 -4.00
N ALA A 17 8.65 -2.97 -3.84
CA ALA A 17 9.46 -2.26 -4.82
C ALA A 17 9.51 -3.00 -6.16
N ASP A 18 9.68 -4.33 -6.14
CA ASP A 18 9.72 -5.14 -7.36
C ASP A 18 8.37 -5.11 -8.08
N ARG A 19 7.27 -5.23 -7.33
CA ARG A 19 5.91 -5.12 -7.87
C ARG A 19 5.62 -3.74 -8.46
N LEU A 20 6.07 -2.67 -7.82
CA LEU A 20 5.92 -1.32 -8.35
C LEU A 20 6.75 -1.09 -9.63
N LYS A 21 7.96 -1.65 -9.70
CA LYS A 21 8.80 -1.60 -10.91
C LYS A 21 8.10 -2.29 -12.08
N ILE A 22 7.47 -3.44 -11.84
CA ILE A 22 6.69 -4.15 -12.87
C ILE A 22 5.58 -3.23 -13.42
N ILE A 23 4.78 -2.64 -12.54
CA ILE A 23 3.71 -1.71 -12.95
C ILE A 23 4.28 -0.53 -13.75
N ALA A 24 5.38 0.05 -13.28
CA ALA A 24 6.00 1.20 -13.94
C ALA A 24 6.50 0.87 -15.35
N VAL A 25 7.07 -0.32 -15.56
CA VAL A 25 7.55 -0.79 -16.87
C VAL A 25 6.37 -1.06 -17.81
N GLU A 26 5.37 -1.82 -17.35
CA GLU A 26 4.21 -2.22 -18.17
C GLU A 26 3.41 -1.01 -18.67
N GLN A 27 3.19 -0.04 -17.78
CA GLN A 27 2.40 1.15 -18.08
C GLN A 27 3.27 2.33 -18.57
N LYS A 28 4.59 2.12 -18.76
CA LYS A 28 5.57 3.14 -19.15
C LYS A 28 5.46 4.42 -18.30
N LEU A 29 5.29 4.25 -16.99
CA LEU A 29 5.03 5.36 -16.06
C LEU A 29 6.33 6.01 -15.61
N LYS A 30 6.41 7.32 -15.80
CA LYS A 30 7.47 8.15 -15.20
C LYS A 30 7.20 8.39 -13.72
N PRO A 31 8.25 8.59 -12.87
CA PRO A 31 8.09 8.89 -11.44
C PRO A 31 7.13 10.05 -11.14
N ALA A 32 7.15 11.12 -11.96
CA ALA A 32 6.24 12.25 -11.84
C ALA A 32 4.75 11.89 -12.01
N LYS A 33 4.42 10.84 -12.78
CA LYS A 33 3.04 10.38 -12.93
C LYS A 33 2.61 9.52 -11.74
N LEU A 34 3.49 8.65 -11.25
CA LEU A 34 3.27 7.88 -10.02
C LEU A 34 3.05 8.80 -8.81
N ALA A 35 3.88 9.83 -8.68
CA ALA A 35 3.78 10.86 -7.64
C ALA A 35 2.38 11.51 -7.61
N ARG A 36 1.89 11.95 -8.77
CA ARG A 36 0.55 12.54 -8.91
C ARG A 36 -0.57 11.57 -8.58
N MET A 37 -0.47 10.30 -8.99
CA MET A 37 -1.49 9.29 -8.69
C MET A 37 -1.59 8.99 -7.19
N GLY A 38 -0.46 8.97 -6.48
CA GLY A 38 -0.43 8.69 -5.05
C GLY A 38 -0.53 9.90 -4.14
N GLY A 39 -0.62 11.12 -4.68
CA GLY A 39 -0.56 12.34 -3.87
C GLY A 39 0.73 12.50 -3.08
N VAL A 40 1.86 12.01 -3.61
CA VAL A 40 3.17 12.01 -2.94
C VAL A 40 4.23 12.73 -3.76
N THR A 41 5.36 13.06 -3.13
CA THR A 41 6.51 13.65 -3.83
C THR A 41 7.22 12.64 -4.74
N GLN A 42 7.95 13.13 -5.74
CA GLN A 42 8.79 12.25 -6.59
C GLN A 42 9.89 11.54 -5.77
N THR A 43 10.40 12.20 -4.73
CA THR A 43 11.35 11.59 -3.78
C THR A 43 10.74 10.40 -3.06
N ALA A 44 9.46 10.48 -2.65
CA ALA A 44 8.77 9.34 -2.06
C ALA A 44 8.68 8.16 -3.05
N ILE A 45 8.39 8.43 -4.33
CA ILE A 45 8.39 7.40 -5.38
C ILE A 45 9.77 6.76 -5.54
N SER A 46 10.86 7.54 -5.55
CA SER A 46 12.22 7.00 -5.59
C SER A 46 12.50 6.08 -4.40
N ASN A 47 12.07 6.47 -3.19
CA ASN A 47 12.22 5.66 -1.99
C ASN A 47 11.38 4.38 -2.04
N TYR A 48 10.19 4.41 -2.66
CA TYR A 48 9.38 3.21 -2.90
C TYR A 48 10.07 2.25 -3.87
N LEU A 49 10.58 2.75 -4.99
CA LEU A 49 11.27 1.94 -6.00
C LEU A 49 12.60 1.37 -5.48
N ALA A 50 13.24 2.05 -4.54
CA ALA A 50 14.43 1.57 -3.84
C ALA A 50 14.11 0.58 -2.69
N GLY A 51 12.84 0.39 -2.33
CA GLY A 51 12.45 -0.44 -1.19
C GLY A 51 12.78 0.15 0.19
N ILE A 52 13.19 1.42 0.23
CA ILE A 52 13.53 2.15 1.47
C ILE A 52 12.26 2.48 2.26
N ARG A 53 11.17 2.80 1.55
CA ARG A 53 9.87 3.14 2.14
C ARG A 53 8.79 2.23 1.59
N GLN A 54 7.84 1.85 2.43
CA GLN A 54 6.64 1.14 2.01
C GLN A 54 5.75 2.03 1.14
N ILE A 55 5.11 1.44 0.14
CA ILE A 55 4.17 2.09 -0.75
C ILE A 55 2.93 2.52 0.06
N SER A 56 2.48 3.76 -0.15
CA SER A 56 1.27 4.27 0.49
C SER A 56 0.01 3.63 -0.10
N PHE A 57 -1.06 3.59 0.72
CA PHE A 57 -2.37 3.14 0.26
C PHE A 57 -2.83 3.96 -0.95
N GLU A 58 -2.64 5.28 -0.91
CA GLU A 58 -3.09 6.23 -1.92
C GLU A 58 -2.47 5.91 -3.29
N LEU A 59 -1.18 5.58 -3.33
CA LEU A 59 -0.53 5.17 -4.58
C LEU A 59 -1.07 3.83 -5.09
N ALA A 60 -1.23 2.84 -4.21
CA ALA A 60 -1.75 1.53 -4.58
C ALA A 60 -3.18 1.62 -5.12
N TYR A 61 -4.03 2.39 -4.46
CA TYR A 61 -5.42 2.59 -4.86
C TYR A 61 -5.55 3.49 -6.09
N GLY A 62 -4.68 4.49 -6.26
CA GLY A 62 -4.59 5.29 -7.48
C GLY A 62 -4.21 4.45 -8.72
N LEU A 63 -3.31 3.47 -8.55
CA LEU A 63 -2.96 2.50 -9.60
C LEU A 63 -4.11 1.55 -9.91
N MET A 64 -4.87 1.12 -8.91
CA MET A 64 -6.10 0.35 -9.12
C MET A 64 -7.12 1.14 -9.93
N LYS A 65 -7.41 2.38 -9.53
CA LYS A 65 -8.40 3.24 -10.20
C LYS A 65 -8.00 3.60 -11.63
N SER A 66 -6.71 3.66 -11.93
CA SER A 66 -6.22 4.07 -13.25
C SER A 66 -5.99 2.89 -14.19
N TYR A 67 -5.59 1.74 -13.66
CA TYR A 67 -5.05 0.63 -14.45
C TYR A 67 -5.54 -0.75 -14.02
N GLY A 68 -6.30 -0.87 -12.93
CA GLY A 68 -6.85 -2.14 -12.46
C GLY A 68 -5.88 -3.04 -11.69
N TYR A 69 -4.72 -2.53 -11.27
CA TYR A 69 -3.80 -3.29 -10.40
C TYR A 69 -4.40 -3.51 -9.02
N ASN A 70 -4.30 -4.74 -8.52
CA ASN A 70 -4.79 -5.10 -7.20
C ASN A 70 -3.90 -4.51 -6.09
N PRO A 71 -4.45 -3.68 -5.17
CA PRO A 71 -3.68 -3.13 -4.05
C PRO A 71 -3.07 -4.19 -3.13
N PHE A 72 -3.77 -5.30 -2.88
CA PHE A 72 -3.27 -6.38 -2.01
C PHE A 72 -2.09 -7.11 -2.65
N TRP A 73 -2.14 -7.32 -3.96
CA TRP A 73 -1.00 -7.88 -4.69
C TRP A 73 0.19 -6.92 -4.59
N LEU A 74 -0.01 -5.63 -4.87
CA LEU A 74 1.08 -4.65 -4.81
C LEU A 74 1.71 -4.56 -3.41
N LEU A 75 0.89 -4.45 -2.36
CA LEU A 75 1.37 -4.20 -1.00
C LEU A 75 1.89 -5.47 -0.30
N PHE A 76 1.26 -6.62 -0.52
CA PHE A 76 1.53 -7.84 0.25
C PHE A 76 1.95 -9.02 -0.62
N GLY A 77 1.81 -8.94 -1.93
CA GLY A 77 2.05 -10.08 -2.83
C GLY A 77 0.90 -11.09 -2.82
N GLU A 78 -0.28 -10.69 -2.34
CA GLU A 78 -1.44 -11.57 -2.19
C GLU A 78 -2.47 -11.38 -3.30
N GLY A 79 -3.06 -12.48 -3.77
CA GLY A 79 -4.09 -12.48 -4.80
C GLY A 79 -3.56 -12.18 -6.20
N GLU A 80 -4.49 -12.01 -7.14
CA GLU A 80 -4.17 -11.74 -8.54
C GLU A 80 -3.60 -10.33 -8.73
N LYS A 81 -2.65 -10.19 -9.65
CA LYS A 81 -1.99 -8.92 -9.97
C LYS A 81 -2.94 -7.86 -10.52
N LEU A 82 -3.86 -8.28 -11.39
CA LEU A 82 -4.85 -7.42 -12.03
C LEU A 82 -6.25 -7.95 -11.69
N PHE A 83 -7.19 -7.03 -11.51
CA PHE A 83 -8.60 -7.40 -11.54
C PHE A 83 -8.99 -7.88 -12.96
N PRO A 84 -9.99 -8.77 -13.08
CA PRO A 84 -10.54 -9.15 -14.38
C PRO A 84 -10.92 -7.90 -15.20
N PRO A 85 -10.74 -7.92 -16.53
CA PRO A 85 -11.13 -6.79 -17.39
C PRO A 85 -12.59 -6.37 -17.12
N GLY A 86 -12.82 -5.08 -16.86
CA GLY A 86 -14.16 -4.56 -16.56
C GLY A 86 -14.54 -4.59 -15.07
N ALA A 87 -13.95 -5.47 -14.26
CA ALA A 87 -14.33 -5.62 -12.85
C ALA A 87 -13.96 -4.38 -12.02
N TRP A 88 -12.78 -3.80 -12.24
CA TRP A 88 -12.34 -2.62 -11.49
C TRP A 88 -13.11 -1.35 -11.90
N GLN A 89 -13.61 -1.27 -13.13
CA GLN A 89 -14.49 -0.18 -13.55
C GLN A 89 -15.80 -0.22 -12.76
N LEU A 90 -16.36 -1.42 -12.52
CA LEU A 90 -17.56 -1.60 -11.71
C LEU A 90 -17.33 -1.22 -10.24
N LEU A 91 -16.15 -1.54 -9.68
CA LEU A 91 -15.77 -1.10 -8.32
C LEU A 91 -15.72 0.43 -8.20
N ASN A 92 -15.51 1.14 -9.31
CA ASN A 92 -15.51 2.60 -9.36
C ASN A 92 -16.89 3.22 -9.65
N THR A 93 -17.94 2.41 -9.86
CA THR A 93 -19.30 2.93 -10.08
C THR A 93 -20.09 3.04 -8.77
N GLY A 94 -20.58 4.25 -8.45
CA GLY A 94 -21.62 4.52 -7.44
C GLY A 94 -21.34 4.19 -5.96
N ARG A 95 -20.30 3.40 -5.65
CA ARG A 95 -19.91 2.95 -4.30
C ARG A 95 -18.39 2.90 -4.08
N SER A 96 -17.63 3.60 -4.92
CA SER A 96 -16.15 3.60 -4.89
C SER A 96 -15.59 3.96 -3.52
N GLU A 97 -16.20 4.91 -2.82
CA GLU A 97 -15.81 5.34 -1.47
C GLU A 97 -16.01 4.25 -0.42
N LEU A 98 -17.08 3.47 -0.51
CA LEU A 98 -17.34 2.36 0.41
C LEU A 98 -16.29 1.27 0.26
N PHE A 99 -15.99 0.87 -0.97
CA PHE A 99 -14.94 -0.12 -1.25
C PHE A 99 -13.57 0.39 -0.82
N GLU A 100 -13.26 1.65 -1.10
CA GLU A 100 -12.02 2.28 -0.65
C GLU A 100 -11.86 2.24 0.87
N ARG A 101 -12.92 2.57 1.61
CA ARG A 101 -12.89 2.49 3.08
C ARG A 101 -12.66 1.07 3.58
N ILE A 102 -13.38 0.09 3.03
CA ILE A 102 -13.24 -1.33 3.40
C ILE A 102 -11.82 -1.81 3.12
N ASP A 103 -11.28 -1.53 1.93
CA ASP A 103 -9.94 -1.99 1.57
C ASP A 103 -8.86 -1.25 2.38
N ARG A 104 -9.07 0.03 2.72
CA ARG A 104 -8.19 0.77 3.63
C ARG A 104 -8.13 0.12 5.00
N GLU A 105 -9.28 -0.23 5.58
CA GLU A 105 -9.36 -0.94 6.86
C GLU A 105 -8.66 -2.31 6.79
N ARG A 106 -8.91 -3.09 5.73
CA ARG A 106 -8.27 -4.40 5.53
C ARG A 106 -6.75 -4.30 5.39
N ILE A 107 -6.27 -3.32 4.63
CA ILE A 107 -4.83 -3.07 4.46
C ILE A 107 -4.21 -2.64 5.80
N PHE A 108 -4.89 -1.79 6.58
CA PHE A 108 -4.41 -1.39 7.90
C PHE A 108 -4.29 -2.58 8.86
N MET A 109 -5.29 -3.46 8.90
CA MET A 109 -5.23 -4.68 9.71
C MET A 109 -4.07 -5.59 9.30
N LYS A 110 -3.84 -5.78 8.00
CA LYS A 110 -2.68 -6.54 7.52
C LYS A 110 -1.35 -5.90 7.90
N GLN A 111 -1.26 -4.58 7.95
CA GLN A 111 -0.04 -3.90 8.41
C GLN A 111 0.22 -4.12 9.90
N ILE A 112 -0.83 -4.14 10.72
CA ILE A 112 -0.74 -4.49 12.15
C ILE A 112 -0.19 -5.92 12.30
N GLU A 113 -0.78 -6.87 11.58
CA GLU A 113 -0.36 -8.28 11.59
C GLU A 113 1.09 -8.43 11.12
N ALA A 114 1.45 -7.82 9.99
CA ALA A 114 2.79 -7.90 9.40
C ALA A 114 3.87 -7.30 10.32
N LYS A 115 3.54 -6.25 11.07
CA LYS A 115 4.46 -5.64 12.05
C LYS A 115 4.46 -6.35 13.40
N LYS A 116 3.56 -7.32 13.63
CA LYS A 116 3.39 -8.04 14.90
C LYS A 116 3.19 -7.09 16.08
N VAL A 117 2.30 -6.10 15.90
CA VAL A 117 1.99 -5.08 16.92
C VAL A 117 0.55 -5.18 17.45
N SER A 118 -0.16 -6.26 17.13
CA SER A 118 -1.55 -6.47 17.56
C SER A 118 -1.67 -6.52 19.09
N ASP A 119 -0.72 -7.18 19.75
CA ASP A 119 -0.62 -7.27 21.21
C ASP A 119 -0.45 -5.89 21.87
N ILE A 120 0.39 -5.02 21.28
CA ILE A 120 0.59 -3.65 21.75
C ILE A 120 -0.73 -2.87 21.61
N ILE A 121 -1.44 -3.02 20.49
CA ILE A 121 -2.72 -2.34 20.26
C ILE A 121 -3.77 -2.81 21.26
N THR A 122 -3.89 -4.12 21.51
CA THR A 122 -4.80 -4.66 22.53
C THR A 122 -4.51 -4.04 23.90
N ARG A 123 -3.24 -3.99 24.30
CA ARG A 123 -2.85 -3.35 25.57
C ARG A 123 -3.20 -1.87 25.64
N ILE A 124 -3.10 -1.13 24.52
CA ILE A 124 -3.51 0.28 24.45
C ILE A 124 -5.04 0.43 24.60
N LEU A 125 -5.82 -0.49 24.03
CA LEU A 125 -7.28 -0.48 24.13
C LEU A 125 -7.77 -0.78 25.56
N ASP A 126 -6.99 -1.55 26.32
CA ASP A 126 -7.28 -1.90 27.71
C ASP A 126 -6.85 -0.83 28.74
N LEU A 127 -6.20 0.26 28.30
CA LEU A 127 -5.81 1.36 29.19
C LEU A 127 -7.03 2.14 29.69
N ASP A 128 -6.96 2.60 30.95
CA ASP A 128 -7.91 3.58 31.45
C ASP A 128 -7.70 4.96 30.78
N PRO A 129 -8.66 5.89 30.90
CA PRO A 129 -8.55 7.20 30.26
C PRO A 129 -7.32 8.03 30.67
N SER A 130 -6.84 7.90 31.91
CA SER A 130 -5.66 8.64 32.42
C SER A 130 -4.38 8.08 31.83
N ASP A 131 -4.23 6.76 31.84
CA ASP A 131 -3.07 6.07 31.28
C ASP A 131 -3.01 6.26 29.77
N LEU A 132 -4.17 6.23 29.08
CA LEU A 132 -4.26 6.52 27.67
C LEU A 132 -3.82 7.95 27.35
N GLN A 133 -4.20 8.93 28.19
CA GLN A 133 -3.75 10.32 28.02
C GLN A 133 -2.24 10.44 28.21
N LEU A 134 -1.68 9.82 29.26
CA LEU A 134 -0.25 9.81 29.50
C LEU A 134 0.51 9.16 28.34
N PHE A 135 0.03 8.01 27.85
CA PHE A 135 0.59 7.34 26.67
C PHE A 135 0.62 8.28 25.46
N ARG A 136 -0.49 8.97 25.15
CA ARG A 136 -0.56 9.92 24.03
C ARG A 136 0.46 11.04 24.18
N THR A 137 0.55 11.67 25.34
CA THR A 137 1.51 12.75 25.61
C THR A 137 2.96 12.29 25.44
N ILE A 138 3.30 11.11 25.96
CA ILE A 138 4.65 10.55 25.81
C ILE A 138 4.91 10.19 24.35
N PHE A 139 3.95 9.58 23.67
CA PHE A 139 4.07 9.17 22.27
C PHE A 139 4.31 10.37 21.36
N GLU A 140 3.51 11.44 21.48
CA GLU A 140 3.66 12.67 20.70
C GLU A 140 5.02 13.34 20.95
N ARG A 141 5.52 13.30 22.19
CA ARG A 141 6.85 13.85 22.52
C ARG A 141 7.98 13.04 21.89
N MET A 142 7.86 11.72 21.85
CA MET A 142 8.86 10.81 21.28
C MET A 142 8.81 10.77 19.75
N PHE A 143 7.61 10.92 19.19
CA PHE A 143 7.32 10.81 17.76
C PHE A 143 6.47 12.01 17.31
N PRO A 144 7.04 13.23 17.29
CA PRO A 144 6.31 14.42 16.88
C PRO A 144 5.86 14.29 15.43
N GLU A 145 4.65 14.76 15.14
CA GLU A 145 4.18 14.89 13.75
C GLU A 145 5.15 15.76 12.96
N LYS A 146 5.57 15.28 11.79
CA LYS A 146 6.42 16.08 10.91
C LYS A 146 5.53 17.14 10.25
N PRO A 147 5.90 18.42 10.28
CA PRO A 147 5.17 19.44 9.53
C PRO A 147 5.16 19.07 8.04
N GLU A 148 3.99 19.18 7.42
CA GLU A 148 3.75 18.89 5.99
C GLU A 148 4.55 19.79 5.03
#